data_AF-A0A317Z5M0-F1
#
_entry.id   AF-A0A317Z5M0-F1
#
_cell.length_a   1.000
_cell.length_b   1.000
_cell.length_c   1.000
_cell.angle_alpha   90.00
_cell.angle_beta   90.00
_cell.angle_gamma   90.00
#
_symmetry.space_group_name_H-M   'P 1'
#
loop_
_entity.id
_entity.type
_entity.pdbx_description
1 polymer ?
#
loop_
_entity_poly.entity_id
_entity_poly.type
_entity_poly.pdbx_seq_one_letter_code
_entity_poly.pdbx_strand_id
1 'polypeptide(L)'
;MHRDQQRHRLQELLDYYLTNNRGINKREGRDEPYADYRIAHAFVKNGTDFIRGYIGGNEITFRDEKYNEEIQNINDLNDAHVTNVEILEDCIIYGRAYEIVYRNTDNQDIFKRLDPKNVFVIYSNDIEVEPVAAVRYRSEKINGKDVTLIDLYTASYRAYFYIDDNRLIARQDMPQEVNMHQMLQIHEYNANRFRQGVFENVLDLIDAYDYAESDTANYMTDLNDAMLKIEGHLDLKLEEVKK
;
A
#
# COMPACT_ATOMS: atom_id res chain seq x y z
N MET A 1 10.70 11.76 -7.90
CA MET A 1 11.27 10.54 -7.24
C MET A 1 10.22 9.81 -6.40
N HIS A 2 9.67 10.37 -5.31
CA HIS A 2 8.64 9.66 -4.53
C HIS A 2 7.36 9.38 -5.36
N ARG A 3 6.77 10.43 -5.94
CA ARG A 3 5.54 10.33 -6.76
C ARG A 3 5.71 9.40 -7.97
N ASP A 4 6.85 9.47 -8.64
CA ASP A 4 7.06 8.82 -9.94
C ASP A 4 7.63 7.40 -9.84
N GLN A 5 8.25 7.04 -8.70
CA GLN A 5 8.85 5.71 -8.50
C GLN A 5 8.20 4.97 -7.32
N GLN A 6 8.22 5.57 -6.14
CA GLN A 6 7.75 4.89 -4.93
C GLN A 6 6.23 4.68 -4.94
N ARG A 7 5.44 5.65 -5.40
CA ARG A 7 3.97 5.53 -5.40
C ARG A 7 3.47 4.34 -6.21
N HIS A 8 4.08 4.04 -7.36
CA HIS A 8 3.69 2.89 -8.18
C HIS A 8 3.97 1.56 -7.49
N ARG A 9 5.17 1.43 -6.90
CA ARG A 9 5.55 0.27 -6.07
C ARG A 9 4.59 0.09 -4.89
N LEU A 10 4.30 1.18 -4.14
CA LEU A 10 3.37 1.14 -3.01
C LEU A 10 1.96 0.74 -3.44
N GLN A 11 1.49 1.24 -4.60
CA GLN A 11 0.19 0.85 -5.14
C GLN A 11 0.15 -0.64 -5.48
N GLU A 12 1.21 -1.18 -6.09
CA GLU A 12 1.32 -2.60 -6.39
C GLU A 12 1.24 -3.45 -5.12
N LEU A 13 1.97 -3.09 -4.06
CA LEU A 13 1.90 -3.80 -2.77
C LEU A 13 0.48 -3.78 -2.18
N LEU A 14 -0.22 -2.65 -2.28
CA LEU A 14 -1.63 -2.56 -1.88
C LEU A 14 -2.54 -3.44 -2.75
N ASP A 15 -2.29 -3.49 -4.07
CA ASP A 15 -3.06 -4.32 -4.99
C ASP A 15 -2.96 -5.80 -4.60
N TYR A 16 -1.77 -6.32 -4.28
CA TYR A 16 -1.61 -7.70 -3.78
C TYR A 16 -2.29 -7.91 -2.43
N TYR A 17 -2.20 -6.96 -1.50
CA TYR A 17 -2.92 -7.05 -0.22
C TYR A 17 -4.45 -7.11 -0.40
N LEU A 18 -4.98 -6.38 -1.38
CA LEU A 18 -6.40 -6.41 -1.74
C LEU A 18 -6.78 -7.58 -2.65
N THR A 19 -5.86 -8.53 -2.90
CA THR A 19 -6.06 -9.69 -3.79
C THR A 19 -6.35 -9.27 -5.25
N ASN A 20 -5.91 -8.08 -5.64
CA ASN A 20 -5.90 -7.61 -7.01
C ASN A 20 -4.53 -7.87 -7.66
N ASN A 21 -4.07 -9.13 -7.57
CA ASN A 21 -2.70 -9.51 -7.95
C ASN A 21 -2.43 -9.12 -9.41
N ARG A 22 -1.45 -8.23 -9.59
CA ARG A 22 -1.25 -7.53 -10.86
C ARG A 22 -0.87 -8.50 -11.98
N GLY A 23 -0.07 -9.52 -11.68
CA GLY A 23 0.40 -10.51 -12.65
C GLY A 23 -0.76 -11.15 -13.41
N ILE A 24 -1.66 -11.82 -12.71
CA ILE A 24 -2.79 -12.52 -13.35
C ILE A 24 -3.84 -11.55 -13.90
N ASN A 25 -4.14 -10.45 -13.18
CA ASN A 25 -5.22 -9.54 -13.57
C ASN A 25 -4.89 -8.72 -14.83
N LYS A 26 -3.60 -8.47 -15.11
CA LYS A 26 -3.15 -7.75 -16.32
C LYS A 26 -2.73 -8.66 -17.47
N ARG A 27 -2.93 -9.97 -17.35
CA ARG A 27 -2.66 -10.91 -18.45
C ARG A 27 -3.55 -10.58 -19.66
N GLU A 28 -2.98 -10.74 -20.85
CA GLU A 28 -3.76 -10.69 -22.10
C GLU A 28 -4.87 -11.74 -22.06
N GLY A 29 -6.05 -11.37 -22.57
CA GLY A 29 -7.17 -12.30 -22.65
C GLY A 29 -6.89 -13.42 -23.66
N ARG A 30 -7.51 -14.58 -23.43
CA ARG A 30 -7.46 -15.69 -24.38
C ARG A 30 -8.55 -15.49 -25.44
N ASP A 31 -8.28 -15.94 -26.67
CA ASP A 31 -9.24 -15.84 -27.77
C ASP A 31 -10.47 -16.72 -27.51
N GLU A 32 -11.64 -16.27 -27.94
CA GLU A 32 -12.82 -17.16 -27.98
C GLU A 32 -12.59 -18.29 -28.99
N PRO A 33 -12.97 -19.55 -28.68
CA PRO A 33 -13.85 -19.97 -27.59
C PRO A 33 -13.12 -20.50 -26.32
N TYR A 34 -11.85 -20.18 -26.12
CA TYR A 34 -11.06 -20.72 -25.00
C TYR A 34 -11.46 -20.09 -23.65
N ALA A 35 -11.39 -20.88 -22.57
CA ALA A 35 -11.64 -20.39 -21.21
C ALA A 35 -10.55 -19.37 -20.77
N ASP A 36 -10.91 -18.37 -19.97
CA ASP A 36 -9.99 -17.37 -19.40
C ASP A 36 -10.21 -17.14 -17.89
N TYR A 37 -10.02 -18.18 -17.09
CA TYR A 37 -9.95 -18.06 -15.63
C TYR A 37 -8.72 -17.25 -15.20
N ARG A 38 -8.95 -16.34 -14.26
CA ARG A 38 -7.93 -15.48 -13.65
C ARG A 38 -8.04 -15.56 -12.14
N ILE A 39 -7.35 -16.53 -11.56
CA ILE A 39 -7.42 -16.84 -10.13
C ILE A 39 -6.30 -16.07 -9.43
N ALA A 40 -6.66 -15.11 -8.57
CA ALA A 40 -5.74 -14.40 -7.70
C ALA A 40 -5.88 -14.92 -6.26
N HIS A 41 -4.81 -15.48 -5.70
CA HIS A 41 -4.82 -15.98 -4.32
C HIS A 41 -4.51 -14.88 -3.32
N ALA A 42 -5.26 -14.88 -2.21
CA ALA A 42 -5.16 -13.90 -1.12
C ALA A 42 -3.96 -14.15 -0.17
N PHE A 43 -2.81 -14.61 -0.68
CA PHE A 43 -1.65 -14.95 0.16
C PHE A 43 -1.15 -13.74 0.96
N VAL A 44 -0.99 -12.59 0.31
CA VAL A 44 -0.54 -11.36 0.97
C VAL A 44 -1.54 -10.90 2.01
N LYS A 45 -2.84 -10.95 1.72
CA LYS A 45 -3.89 -10.61 2.67
C LYS A 45 -3.84 -11.49 3.91
N ASN A 46 -3.90 -12.80 3.72
CA ASN A 46 -3.94 -13.77 4.82
C ASN A 46 -2.69 -13.69 5.68
N GLY A 47 -1.51 -13.56 5.06
CA GLY A 47 -0.26 -13.41 5.77
C GLY A 47 -0.17 -12.09 6.54
N THR A 48 -0.62 -10.98 5.94
CA THR A 48 -0.67 -9.66 6.60
C THR A 48 -1.61 -9.68 7.80
N ASP A 49 -2.83 -10.20 7.62
CA ASP A 49 -3.83 -10.32 8.69
C ASP A 49 -3.33 -11.19 9.84
N PHE A 50 -2.63 -12.29 9.54
CA PHE A 50 -2.01 -13.15 10.54
C PHE A 50 -0.93 -12.43 11.35
N ILE A 51 0.03 -11.76 10.68
CA ILE A 51 1.10 -11.02 11.35
C ILE A 51 0.53 -9.88 12.18
N ARG A 52 -0.44 -9.13 11.61
CA ARG A 52 -1.14 -8.04 12.30
C ARG A 52 -1.86 -8.54 13.54
N GLY A 53 -2.60 -9.64 13.45
CA GLY A 53 -3.30 -10.23 14.60
C GLY A 53 -2.36 -10.75 15.68
N TYR A 54 -1.20 -11.28 15.29
CA TYR A 54 -0.20 -11.78 16.23
C TYR A 54 0.53 -10.66 16.98
N ILE A 55 1.01 -9.64 16.27
CA ILE A 55 1.78 -8.53 16.87
C ILE A 55 0.84 -7.49 17.49
N GLY A 56 -0.19 -7.08 16.74
CA GLY A 56 -1.16 -6.06 17.14
C GLY A 56 -2.29 -6.57 18.02
N GLY A 57 -2.29 -7.85 18.41
CA GLY A 57 -3.36 -8.42 19.24
C GLY A 57 -3.37 -7.92 20.68
N ASN A 58 -2.23 -7.44 21.19
CA ASN A 58 -2.14 -6.84 22.51
C ASN A 58 -1.81 -5.35 22.39
N GLU A 59 -2.51 -4.54 23.17
CA GLU A 59 -2.25 -3.11 23.25
C GLU A 59 -0.90 -2.80 23.91
N ILE A 60 -0.19 -1.83 23.33
CA ILE A 60 1.02 -1.27 23.94
C ILE A 60 0.58 -0.33 25.06
N THR A 61 0.94 -0.67 26.30
CA THR A 61 0.62 0.16 27.47
C THR A 61 1.86 0.86 27.99
N PHE A 62 1.74 2.16 28.22
CA PHE A 62 2.75 2.97 28.90
C PHE A 62 2.37 3.10 30.37
N ARG A 63 3.35 3.01 31.26
CA ARG A 63 3.14 3.16 32.71
C ARG A 63 4.13 4.17 33.24
N ASP A 64 3.60 5.20 33.88
CA ASP A 64 4.37 6.22 34.58
C ASP A 64 3.70 6.51 35.93
N GLU A 65 4.47 6.75 36.99
CA GLU A 65 3.91 6.97 38.33
C GLU A 65 3.20 8.33 38.47
N LYS A 66 3.59 9.32 37.67
CA LYS A 66 3.13 10.69 37.77
C LYS A 66 2.14 11.08 36.68
N TYR A 67 2.30 10.54 35.47
CA TYR A 67 1.58 10.97 34.27
C TYR A 67 0.60 9.91 33.72
N ASN A 68 0.24 8.90 34.52
CA ASN A 68 -0.56 7.78 34.04
C ASN A 68 -1.94 8.20 33.50
N GLU A 69 -2.61 9.14 34.18
CA GLU A 69 -3.93 9.62 33.79
C GLU A 69 -3.86 10.42 32.48
N GLU A 70 -2.86 11.29 32.32
CA GLU A 70 -2.66 12.07 31.09
C GLU A 70 -2.33 11.17 29.90
N ILE A 71 -1.50 10.14 30.11
CA ILE A 71 -1.18 9.15 29.07
C ILE A 71 -2.45 8.41 28.64
N GLN A 72 -3.28 7.95 29.59
CA GLN A 72 -4.55 7.28 29.26
C GLN A 72 -5.49 8.21 28.49
N ASN A 73 -5.63 9.47 28.92
CA ASN A 73 -6.46 10.45 28.23
C ASN A 73 -6.01 10.70 26.80
N ILE A 74 -4.69 10.80 26.55
CA ILE A 74 -4.14 10.96 25.19
C ILE A 74 -4.41 9.71 24.35
N ASN A 75 -4.25 8.52 24.94
CA ASN A 75 -4.47 7.26 24.23
C ASN A 75 -5.93 7.08 23.82
N ASP A 76 -6.86 7.36 24.73
CA ASP A 76 -8.30 7.25 24.50
C ASP A 76 -8.76 8.29 23.47
N LEU A 77 -8.25 9.53 23.54
CA LEU A 77 -8.59 10.58 22.60
C LEU A 77 -8.21 10.22 21.14
N ASN A 78 -7.11 9.48 20.98
CA ASN A 78 -6.52 9.21 19.67
C ASN A 78 -6.82 7.82 19.13
N ASP A 79 -7.52 6.98 19.88
CA ASP A 79 -7.65 5.54 19.61
C ASP A 79 -6.26 4.91 19.40
N ALA A 80 -5.37 5.08 20.39
CA ALA A 80 -3.95 4.71 20.27
C ALA A 80 -3.74 3.29 19.77
N HIS A 81 -4.49 2.34 20.33
CA HIS A 81 -4.41 0.93 19.92
C HIS A 81 -4.72 0.75 18.42
N VAL A 82 -5.81 1.35 17.94
CA VAL A 82 -6.21 1.27 16.53
C VAL A 82 -5.14 1.90 15.64
N THR A 83 -4.69 3.10 15.98
CA THR A 83 -3.66 3.81 15.21
C THR A 83 -2.36 3.01 15.14
N ASN A 84 -1.93 2.40 16.26
CA ASN A 84 -0.75 1.53 16.30
C ASN A 84 -0.89 0.29 15.42
N VAL A 85 -2.08 -0.34 15.40
CA VAL A 85 -2.37 -1.49 14.53
C VAL A 85 -2.36 -1.10 13.06
N GLU A 86 -2.90 0.08 12.70
CA GLU A 86 -2.86 0.55 11.32
C GLU A 86 -1.43 0.93 10.88
N ILE A 87 -0.62 1.53 11.76
CA ILE A 87 0.81 1.80 11.50
C ILE A 87 1.57 0.49 11.28
N LEU A 88 1.29 -0.53 12.11
CA LEU A 88 1.86 -1.87 11.94
C LEU A 88 1.47 -2.48 10.59
N GLU A 89 0.21 -2.38 10.20
CA GLU A 89 -0.29 -2.88 8.92
C GLU A 89 0.43 -2.22 7.73
N ASP A 90 0.57 -0.89 7.76
CA ASP A 90 1.33 -0.15 6.76
C ASP A 90 2.82 -0.59 6.73
N CYS A 91 3.43 -0.85 7.88
CA CYS A 91 4.78 -1.41 7.95
C CYS A 91 4.88 -2.80 7.29
N ILE A 92 3.88 -3.67 7.48
CA ILE A 92 3.87 -5.02 6.89
C ILE A 92 3.70 -4.94 5.37
N ILE A 93 2.76 -4.12 4.89
CA ILE A 93 2.43 -4.00 3.46
C ILE A 93 3.52 -3.24 2.71
N TYR A 94 3.90 -2.07 3.19
CA TYR A 94 4.75 -1.13 2.46
C TYR A 94 6.22 -1.14 2.90
N GLY A 95 6.54 -1.81 4.00
CA GLY A 95 7.86 -1.77 4.63
C GLY A 95 8.13 -0.50 5.43
N ARG A 96 7.17 0.41 5.47
CA ARG A 96 7.23 1.68 6.20
C ARG A 96 5.84 2.24 6.44
N ALA A 97 5.70 3.01 7.51
CA ALA A 97 4.47 3.71 7.86
C ALA A 97 4.79 5.13 8.32
N TYR A 98 3.77 6.00 8.34
CA TYR A 98 3.92 7.37 8.78
C TYR A 98 2.82 7.74 9.76
N GLU A 99 3.19 8.50 10.79
CA GLU A 99 2.28 9.13 11.74
C GLU A 99 2.51 10.63 11.73
N ILE A 100 1.46 11.42 11.92
CA ILE A 100 1.57 12.84 12.22
C ILE A 100 1.08 13.13 13.63
N VAL A 101 1.82 13.96 14.36
CA VAL A 101 1.43 14.54 15.65
C VAL A 101 1.19 16.04 15.47
N TYR A 102 0.00 16.52 15.82
CA TYR A 102 -0.35 17.93 15.72
C TYR A 102 -1.39 18.34 16.75
N ARG A 103 -1.48 19.65 17.03
CA ARG A 103 -2.53 20.21 17.86
C ARG A 103 -3.72 20.62 17.01
N ASN A 104 -4.92 20.13 17.34
CA ASN A 104 -6.15 20.44 16.62
C ASN A 104 -6.72 21.83 17.03
N THR A 105 -7.85 22.21 16.43
CA THR A 105 -8.54 23.48 16.72
C THR A 105 -9.05 23.60 18.16
N ASP A 106 -9.25 22.47 18.84
CA ASP A 106 -9.73 22.38 20.21
C ASP A 106 -8.58 22.33 21.23
N ASN A 107 -7.35 22.64 20.79
CA ASN A 107 -6.10 22.59 21.58
C ASN A 107 -5.77 21.20 22.15
N GLN A 108 -6.19 20.14 21.48
CA GLN A 108 -5.87 18.77 21.85
C GLN A 108 -4.73 18.23 20.98
N ASP A 109 -3.85 17.44 21.59
CA ASP A 109 -2.76 16.79 20.88
C ASP A 109 -3.27 15.50 20.22
N ILE A 110 -3.24 15.52 18.89
CA ILE A 110 -3.78 14.46 18.03
C ILE A 110 -2.64 13.79 17.28
N PHE A 111 -2.68 12.46 17.23
CA PHE A 111 -1.86 11.67 16.34
C PHE A 111 -2.71 10.82 15.40
N LYS A 112 -2.28 10.72 14.14
CA LYS A 112 -2.97 9.96 13.09
C LYS A 112 -1.99 9.32 12.13
N ARG A 113 -2.35 8.14 11.64
CA ARG A 113 -1.68 7.50 10.51
C ARG A 113 -1.83 8.33 9.23
N LEU A 114 -0.76 8.38 8.45
CA LEU A 114 -0.73 8.99 7.13
C LEU A 114 -0.50 7.94 6.04
N ASP A 115 -1.20 8.07 4.92
CA ASP A 115 -1.01 7.18 3.76
C ASP A 115 0.43 7.29 3.19
N PRO A 116 1.22 6.20 3.21
CA PRO A 116 2.59 6.19 2.69
C PRO A 116 2.71 6.57 1.21
N LYS A 117 1.62 6.47 0.43
CA LYS A 117 1.60 6.87 -0.99
C LYS A 117 1.73 8.38 -1.20
N ASN A 118 1.49 9.17 -0.16
CA ASN A 118 1.36 10.62 -0.22
C ASN A 118 2.35 11.36 0.70
N VAL A 119 3.24 10.63 1.38
CA VAL A 119 4.12 11.18 2.41
C VAL A 119 5.52 10.60 2.29
N PHE A 120 6.53 11.43 2.55
CA PHE A 120 7.91 10.99 2.71
C PHE A 120 8.70 11.90 3.66
N VAL A 121 9.71 11.32 4.30
CA VAL A 121 10.66 12.05 5.16
C VAL A 121 11.96 12.31 4.40
N ILE A 122 12.52 13.49 4.60
CA ILE A 122 13.82 13.94 4.11
C ILE A 122 14.81 13.78 5.26
N TYR A 123 15.92 13.12 4.96
CA TYR A 123 16.98 12.82 5.92
C TYR A 123 18.22 13.68 5.65
N SER A 124 19.03 13.90 6.68
CA SER A 124 20.34 14.54 6.55
C SER A 124 21.31 13.66 5.75
N ASN A 125 22.38 14.26 5.26
CA ASN A 125 23.48 13.56 4.59
C ASN A 125 24.62 13.22 5.57
N ASP A 126 24.37 13.32 6.87
CA ASP A 126 25.36 13.06 7.92
C ASP A 126 25.56 11.55 8.11
N ILE A 127 26.63 11.18 8.80
CA ILE A 127 26.89 9.76 9.17
C ILE A 127 25.76 9.25 10.07
N GLU A 128 25.34 10.08 11.01
CA GLU A 128 24.15 9.87 11.83
C GLU A 128 22.97 10.47 11.06
N VAL A 129 22.25 9.58 10.36
CA VAL A 129 21.16 9.95 9.47
C VAL A 129 19.93 10.35 10.30
N GLU A 130 19.64 11.65 10.33
CA GLU A 130 18.55 12.22 11.12
C GLU A 130 17.44 12.79 10.21
N PRO A 131 16.15 12.68 10.58
CA PRO A 131 15.07 13.26 9.81
C PRO A 131 15.06 14.80 9.96
N VAL A 132 15.20 15.52 8.83
CA VAL A 132 15.30 17.00 8.82
C VAL A 132 13.99 17.68 8.45
N ALA A 133 13.18 17.04 7.61
CA ALA A 133 11.90 17.55 7.15
C ALA A 133 10.99 16.40 6.71
N ALA A 134 9.70 16.66 6.59
CA ALA A 134 8.75 15.73 6.02
C ALA A 134 7.85 16.46 5.03
N VAL A 135 7.42 15.75 4.00
CA VAL A 135 6.58 16.28 2.95
C VAL A 135 5.33 15.42 2.85
N ARG A 136 4.18 16.06 2.90
CA ARG A 136 2.88 15.47 2.58
C ARG A 136 2.35 16.16 1.34
N TYR A 137 1.87 15.38 0.38
CA TYR A 137 1.26 15.95 -0.82
C TYR A 137 -0.09 15.31 -1.12
N ARG A 138 -0.96 16.08 -1.76
CA ARG A 138 -2.33 15.66 -2.11
C ARG A 138 -2.73 16.29 -3.42
N SER A 139 -3.52 15.57 -4.22
CA SER A 139 -4.07 16.09 -5.47
C SER A 139 -5.50 16.57 -5.23
N GLU A 140 -5.79 17.80 -5.61
CA GLU A 140 -7.13 18.38 -5.55
C GLU A 140 -7.56 18.87 -6.94
N LYS A 141 -8.86 18.77 -7.23
CA LYS A 141 -9.43 19.39 -8.42
C LYS A 141 -9.82 20.84 -8.12
N ILE A 142 -9.04 21.79 -8.63
CA ILE A 142 -9.33 23.21 -8.51
C ILE A 142 -9.70 23.71 -9.91
N ASN A 143 -10.93 24.22 -10.06
CA ASN A 143 -11.45 24.71 -11.35
C ASN A 143 -11.32 23.69 -12.51
N GLY A 144 -11.52 22.40 -12.22
CA GLY A 144 -11.44 21.31 -13.20
C GLY A 144 -10.03 20.88 -13.58
N LYS A 145 -8.98 21.47 -13.00
CA LYS A 145 -7.59 21.04 -13.16
C LYS A 145 -7.10 20.29 -11.91
N ASP A 146 -6.35 19.22 -12.11
CA ASP A 146 -5.67 18.52 -11.02
C ASP A 146 -4.46 19.34 -10.57
N VAL A 147 -4.55 19.91 -9.37
CA VAL A 147 -3.47 20.66 -8.72
C VAL A 147 -2.88 19.81 -7.60
N THR A 148 -1.56 19.71 -7.56
CA THR A 148 -0.87 19.02 -6.45
C THR A 148 -0.50 20.04 -5.39
N LEU A 149 -1.07 19.88 -4.20
CA LEU A 149 -0.75 20.65 -3.00
C LEU A 149 0.32 19.92 -2.19
N ILE A 150 1.24 20.68 -1.60
CA ILE A 150 2.40 20.17 -0.86
C ILE A 150 2.52 20.91 0.46
N ASP A 151 2.55 20.14 1.54
CA ASP A 151 2.75 20.60 2.91
C ASP A 151 4.17 20.16 3.34
N LEU A 152 5.04 21.13 3.65
CA LEU A 152 6.39 20.90 4.17
C LEU A 152 6.38 21.09 5.68
N TYR A 153 6.84 20.07 6.40
CA TYR A 153 6.99 20.07 7.85
C TYR A 153 8.47 20.07 8.20
N THR A 154 8.87 20.98 9.09
CA THR A 154 10.19 21.02 9.70
C THR A 154 10.06 21.12 11.22
N ALA A 155 11.15 20.96 11.96
CA ALA A 155 11.13 21.12 13.41
C ALA A 155 10.68 22.51 13.85
N SER A 156 10.95 23.57 13.06
CA SER A 156 10.68 24.95 13.44
C SER A 156 9.48 25.59 12.74
N TYR A 157 9.09 25.11 11.55
CA TYR A 157 7.99 25.71 10.79
C TYR A 157 7.29 24.74 9.84
N ARG A 158 6.11 25.15 9.38
CA ARG A 158 5.37 24.54 8.27
C ARG A 158 5.23 25.51 7.12
N ALA A 159 5.37 25.02 5.89
CA ALA A 159 5.24 25.82 4.68
C ALA A 159 4.39 25.11 3.63
N TYR A 160 3.66 25.88 2.84
CA TYR A 160 2.66 25.37 1.91
C TYR A 160 3.01 25.74 0.46
N PHE A 161 2.91 24.78 -0.43
CA PHE A 161 3.24 24.92 -1.85
C PHE A 161 2.20 24.24 -2.72
N TYR A 162 2.23 24.57 -4.01
CA TYR A 162 1.52 23.83 -5.05
C TYR A 162 2.42 23.66 -6.28
N ILE A 163 2.10 22.66 -7.10
CA ILE A 163 2.72 22.48 -8.42
C ILE A 163 1.79 23.03 -9.49
N ASP A 164 2.31 23.94 -10.31
CA ASP A 164 1.71 24.39 -11.56
C ASP A 164 2.77 24.32 -12.66
N ASP A 165 2.43 23.72 -13.80
CA ASP A 165 3.33 23.48 -14.93
C ASP A 165 4.75 22.96 -14.53
N ASN A 166 4.79 21.93 -13.68
CA ASN A 166 6.01 21.34 -13.10
C ASN A 166 6.90 22.31 -12.29
N ARG A 167 6.38 23.47 -11.89
CA ARG A 167 7.07 24.42 -11.01
C ARG A 167 6.46 24.38 -9.63
N LEU A 168 7.34 24.36 -8.61
CA LEU A 168 6.94 24.49 -7.22
C LEU A 168 6.73 25.97 -6.89
N ILE A 169 5.53 26.32 -6.44
CA ILE A 169 5.14 27.69 -6.12
C ILE A 169 4.65 27.75 -4.68
N ALA A 170 5.16 28.71 -3.89
CA ALA A 170 4.71 28.93 -2.52
C ALA A 170 3.28 29.50 -2.51
N ARG A 171 2.44 29.00 -1.61
CA ARG A 171 1.07 29.50 -1.38
C ARG A 171 1.15 30.84 -0.64
N GLN A 172 0.88 31.94 -1.35
CA GLN A 172 0.88 33.27 -0.73
C GLN A 172 -0.31 33.50 0.20
N ASP A 173 -1.40 32.75 -0.01
CA ASP A 173 -2.61 32.78 0.79
C ASP A 173 -2.51 31.97 2.10
N MET A 174 -1.46 31.15 2.24
CA MET A 174 -1.15 30.40 3.46
C MET A 174 0.26 30.74 3.93
N PRO A 175 0.40 31.71 4.87
CA PRO A 175 1.71 32.09 5.38
C PRO A 175 2.37 30.92 6.13
N GLN A 176 3.70 30.97 6.22
CA GLN A 176 4.48 30.02 7.00
C GLN A 176 4.04 30.05 8.47
N GLU A 177 3.78 28.87 9.02
CA GLU A 177 3.37 28.71 10.42
C GLU A 177 4.56 28.29 11.27
N VAL A 178 4.67 28.84 12.49
CA VAL A 178 5.65 28.38 13.47
C VAL A 178 5.20 27.04 14.04
N ASN A 179 6.11 26.06 14.05
CA ASN A 179 5.84 24.78 14.68
C ASN A 179 6.10 24.87 16.18
N MET A 180 5.02 24.87 16.97
CA MET A 180 5.09 25.02 18.42
C MET A 180 5.77 23.83 19.14
N HIS A 181 5.81 22.66 18.51
CA HIS A 181 6.39 21.46 19.13
C HIS A 181 7.92 21.45 19.08
N GLN A 182 8.54 22.33 18.26
CA GLN A 182 10.00 22.39 18.06
C GLN A 182 10.63 21.04 17.67
N MET A 183 9.83 20.13 17.10
CA MET A 183 10.21 18.80 16.65
C MET A 183 9.50 18.48 15.34
N LEU A 184 10.07 17.57 14.55
CA LEU A 184 9.42 17.12 13.33
C LEU A 184 8.13 16.37 13.69
N GLN A 185 7.01 16.80 13.10
CA GLN A 185 5.68 16.30 13.45
C GLN A 185 5.28 15.02 12.72
N ILE A 186 5.94 14.70 11.61
CA ILE A 186 5.69 13.47 10.87
C ILE A 186 6.84 12.51 11.19
N HIS A 187 6.47 11.33 11.71
CA HIS A 187 7.40 10.27 12.08
C HIS A 187 7.30 9.12 11.08
N GLU A 188 8.45 8.67 10.56
CA GLU A 188 8.54 7.46 9.72
C GLU A 188 8.88 6.25 10.61
N TYR A 189 8.08 5.19 10.50
CA TYR A 189 8.35 3.88 11.06
C TYR A 189 8.90 3.00 9.94
N ASN A 190 10.11 2.48 10.11
CA ASN A 190 10.75 1.61 9.12
C ASN A 190 10.65 0.15 9.60
N ALA A 191 10.03 -0.72 8.79
CA ALA A 191 9.92 -2.14 9.13
C ALA A 191 11.29 -2.85 9.02
N ASN A 192 12.14 -2.39 8.11
CA ASN A 192 13.50 -2.86 7.92
C ASN A 192 14.36 -1.79 7.24
N ARG A 193 15.68 -1.99 7.21
CA ARG A 193 16.64 -1.06 6.60
C ARG A 193 16.41 -0.77 5.11
N PHE A 194 15.66 -1.63 4.42
CA PHE A 194 15.38 -1.51 2.98
C PHE A 194 14.00 -0.90 2.68
N ARG A 195 13.18 -0.64 3.72
CA ARG A 195 11.80 -0.15 3.57
C ARG A 195 10.97 -1.04 2.63
N GLN A 196 11.13 -2.36 2.75
CA GLN A 196 10.40 -3.35 1.95
C GLN A 196 9.28 -4.02 2.72
N GLY A 197 8.14 -4.24 2.06
CA GLY A 197 7.04 -5.01 2.63
C GLY A 197 7.43 -6.47 2.85
N VAL A 198 6.75 -7.15 3.76
CA VAL A 198 7.07 -8.55 4.14
C VAL A 198 6.99 -9.50 2.95
N PHE A 199 6.02 -9.29 2.05
CA PHE A 199 5.77 -10.15 0.89
C PHE A 199 6.41 -9.65 -0.40
N GLU A 200 7.06 -8.49 -0.38
CA GLU A 200 7.55 -7.83 -1.59
C GLU A 200 8.59 -8.66 -2.36
N ASN A 201 9.42 -9.40 -1.63
CA ASN A 201 10.48 -10.22 -2.23
C ASN A 201 9.99 -11.59 -2.74
N VAL A 202 8.68 -11.88 -2.63
CA VAL A 202 8.08 -13.16 -3.06
C VAL A 202 6.86 -12.96 -3.97
N LEU A 203 6.63 -11.75 -4.49
CA LEU A 203 5.51 -11.47 -5.39
C LEU A 203 5.56 -12.30 -6.67
N ASP A 204 6.77 -12.58 -7.17
CA ASP A 204 7.00 -13.43 -8.33
C ASP A 204 6.56 -14.89 -8.09
N LEU A 205 6.80 -15.42 -6.90
CA LEU A 205 6.34 -16.76 -6.51
C LEU A 205 4.81 -16.81 -6.37
N ILE A 206 4.20 -15.74 -5.86
CA ILE A 206 2.74 -15.60 -5.78
C ILE A 206 2.15 -15.58 -7.19
N ASP A 207 2.70 -14.77 -8.09
CA ASP A 207 2.26 -14.69 -9.48
C ASP A 207 2.41 -16.05 -10.18
N ALA A 208 3.55 -16.73 -10.01
CA ALA A 208 3.78 -18.05 -10.59
C ALA A 208 2.72 -19.07 -10.14
N TYR A 209 2.31 -19.01 -8.87
CA TYR A 209 1.25 -19.86 -8.33
C TYR A 209 -0.12 -19.52 -8.94
N ASP A 210 -0.46 -18.23 -8.97
CA ASP A 210 -1.71 -17.75 -9.58
C ASP A 210 -1.82 -18.13 -11.05
N TYR A 211 -0.72 -18.04 -11.81
CA TYR A 211 -0.65 -18.48 -13.20
C TYR A 211 -0.87 -19.98 -13.33
N ALA A 212 -0.18 -20.80 -12.53
CA ALA A 212 -0.29 -22.25 -12.61
C ALA A 212 -1.72 -22.76 -12.35
N GLU A 213 -2.39 -22.20 -11.34
CA GLU A 213 -3.78 -22.56 -11.02
C GLU A 213 -4.75 -22.08 -12.10
N SER A 214 -4.57 -20.84 -12.58
CA SER A 214 -5.39 -20.29 -13.67
C SER A 214 -5.25 -21.10 -14.97
N ASP A 215 -4.02 -21.44 -15.35
CA ASP A 215 -3.72 -22.23 -16.55
C ASP A 215 -4.26 -23.66 -16.43
N THR A 216 -4.20 -24.26 -15.24
CA THR A 216 -4.77 -25.58 -14.98
C THR A 216 -6.29 -25.56 -15.13
N ALA A 217 -6.97 -24.56 -14.55
CA ALA A 217 -8.41 -24.41 -14.68
C ALA A 217 -8.83 -24.21 -16.14
N ASN A 218 -8.10 -23.35 -16.86
CA ASN A 218 -8.28 -23.11 -18.29
C ASN A 218 -8.13 -24.38 -19.12
N TYR A 219 -7.03 -25.11 -18.91
CA TYR A 219 -6.74 -26.36 -19.61
C TYR A 219 -7.81 -27.41 -19.38
N MET A 220 -8.30 -27.56 -18.15
CA MET A 220 -9.34 -28.54 -17.82
C MET A 220 -10.68 -28.25 -18.53
N THR A 221 -11.06 -26.98 -18.64
CA THR A 221 -12.28 -26.58 -19.36
C THR A 221 -12.10 -26.77 -20.86
N ASP A 222 -11.00 -26.28 -21.44
CA ASP A 222 -10.73 -26.43 -22.87
C ASP A 222 -10.64 -27.90 -23.30
N LEU A 223 -10.08 -28.77 -22.44
CA LEU A 223 -9.99 -30.21 -22.69
C LEU A 223 -11.38 -30.88 -22.69
N ASN A 224 -12.28 -30.43 -21.82
CA ASN A 224 -13.64 -30.96 -21.75
C ASN A 224 -14.45 -30.56 -22.99
N ASP A 225 -14.28 -29.32 -23.44
CA ASP A 225 -14.98 -28.76 -24.61
C ASP A 225 -14.37 -29.19 -25.95
N ALA A 226 -13.25 -29.92 -25.94
CA ALA A 226 -12.55 -30.34 -27.14
C ALA A 226 -13.40 -31.30 -28.01
N MET A 227 -13.67 -30.90 -29.25
CA MET A 227 -14.29 -31.76 -30.25
C MET A 227 -13.27 -32.68 -30.93
N LEU A 228 -13.58 -33.97 -31.02
CA LEU A 228 -12.81 -34.93 -31.79
C LEU A 228 -13.03 -34.72 -33.30
N LYS A 229 -11.98 -34.28 -34.02
CA LYS A 229 -11.98 -34.21 -35.49
C LYS A 229 -11.23 -35.43 -36.06
N ILE A 230 -11.94 -36.30 -36.76
CA ILE A 230 -11.36 -37.43 -37.51
C ILE A 230 -11.33 -37.06 -38.99
N GLU A 231 -10.14 -36.99 -39.59
CA GLU A 231 -9.97 -36.78 -41.04
C GLU A 231 -9.34 -38.02 -41.68
N GLY A 232 -10.08 -38.65 -42.60
CA GLY A 232 -9.64 -39.80 -43.38
C GLY A 232 -10.76 -40.35 -44.28
N HIS A 233 -10.42 -41.02 -45.38
CA HIS A 233 -11.36 -41.80 -46.18
C HIS A 233 -11.74 -43.06 -45.38
N LEU A 234 -12.85 -43.01 -44.67
CA LEU A 234 -13.42 -44.15 -43.96
C LEU A 234 -14.09 -45.12 -44.95
N ASP A 235 -13.31 -45.96 -45.63
CA ASP A 235 -13.81 -47.16 -46.32
C ASP A 235 -14.14 -48.26 -45.29
N LEU A 236 -15.10 -47.96 -44.39
CA LEU A 236 -15.59 -48.93 -43.43
C LEU A 236 -16.68 -49.78 -44.08
N LYS A 237 -16.34 -51.02 -44.44
CA LYS A 237 -17.35 -52.05 -44.72
C LYS A 237 -18.07 -52.38 -43.41
N LEU A 238 -19.39 -52.25 -43.41
CA LEU A 238 -20.31 -52.36 -42.27
C LEU A 238 -20.27 -53.68 -41.46
N GLU A 239 -19.45 -54.67 -41.84
CA GLU A 239 -19.43 -55.99 -41.21
C GLU A 239 -18.48 -56.13 -40.00
N GLU A 240 -17.54 -55.20 -39.77
CA GLU A 240 -16.55 -55.36 -38.68
C GLU A 240 -16.89 -54.61 -37.37
N VAL A 241 -18.01 -53.89 -37.28
CA VAL A 241 -18.36 -53.08 -36.09
C VAL A 241 -19.19 -53.85 -35.05
N LYS A 242 -19.31 -55.17 -35.17
CA LYS A 242 -19.89 -56.02 -34.10
C LYS A 242 -18.83 -56.92 -33.47
N LYS A 243 -18.09 -56.36 -32.52
CA LYS A 243 -17.55 -57.08 -31.36
C LYS A 243 -17.21 -56.13 -30.23
#